data_AF-A0AAW0CQ52-F1
#
_entry.id   AF-A0AAW0CQ52-F1
#
_cell.length_a   1.000
_cell.length_b   1.000
_cell.length_c   1.000
_cell.angle_alpha   90.00
_cell.angle_beta   90.00
_cell.angle_gamma   90.00
#
_symmetry.space_group_name_H-M   'P 1'
#
loop_
_entity.id
_entity.type
_entity.pdbx_description
1 polymer ?
#
loop_
_entity_poly.entity_id
_entity_poly.type
_entity_poly.pdbx_seq_one_letter_code
_entity_poly.pdbx_strand_id
1 'polypeptide(L)'
;MFRNNLLDITVDPAPYGTHSFRRGGCQWLYTCCRWGLRRICDWGGWSTEFSNLTIVKYLISYADEPCERREDYMNPNRPPTIKCLSCGRTCHCI
;
A
#
# COMPACT_ATOMS: atom_id res chain seq x y z
N MET A 1 -3.72 -7.54 -18.46
CA MET A 1 -2.82 -6.68 -17.67
C MET A 1 -3.21 -6.63 -16.19
N PHE A 2 -4.43 -6.20 -15.82
CA PHE A 2 -4.90 -6.21 -14.43
C PHE A 2 -5.27 -7.60 -13.87
N ARG A 3 -6.11 -8.34 -14.61
CA ARG A 3 -6.60 -9.66 -14.19
C ARG A 3 -5.45 -10.63 -14.00
N ASN A 4 -4.43 -10.53 -14.86
CA ASN A 4 -3.23 -11.36 -14.81
C ASN A 4 -2.45 -11.15 -13.52
N ASN A 5 -2.26 -9.90 -13.06
CA ASN A 5 -1.55 -9.62 -11.80
C ASN A 5 -2.25 -10.22 -10.57
N LEU A 6 -3.59 -10.30 -10.56
CA LEU A 6 -4.35 -10.94 -9.47
C LEU A 6 -4.21 -12.46 -9.52
N LEU A 7 -4.24 -13.03 -10.72
CA LEU A 7 -4.00 -14.46 -10.93
C LEU A 7 -2.59 -14.88 -10.52
N ASP A 8 -1.58 -14.03 -10.74
CA ASP A 8 -0.19 -14.27 -10.33
C ASP A 8 -0.04 -14.42 -8.80
N ILE A 9 -0.96 -13.83 -8.02
CA ILE A 9 -1.03 -13.96 -6.56
C ILE A 9 -2.21 -14.83 -6.11
N THR A 10 -2.79 -15.64 -7.00
CA THR A 10 -3.89 -16.58 -6.71
C THR A 10 -5.18 -15.95 -6.17
N VAL A 11 -5.45 -14.68 -6.50
CA VAL A 11 -6.69 -13.97 -6.13
C VAL A 11 -7.64 -13.93 -7.31
N ASP A 12 -8.91 -14.29 -7.09
CA ASP A 12 -9.95 -14.19 -8.12
C ASP A 12 -10.19 -12.72 -8.51
N PRO A 13 -10.04 -12.34 -9.79
CA PRO A 13 -10.31 -10.98 -10.25
C PRO A 13 -11.80 -10.64 -10.44
N ALA A 14 -12.71 -11.62 -10.46
CA ALA A 14 -14.13 -11.39 -10.70
C ALA A 14 -14.82 -10.40 -9.74
N PRO A 15 -14.54 -10.41 -8.42
CA PRO A 15 -15.19 -9.47 -7.49
C PRO A 15 -14.55 -8.06 -7.50
N TYR A 16 -13.40 -7.85 -8.14
CA TYR A 16 -12.67 -6.58 -8.08
C TYR A 16 -12.87 -5.75 -9.35
N GLY A 17 -13.53 -4.60 -9.20
CA GLY A 17 -13.52 -3.56 -10.23
C GLY A 17 -12.12 -2.99 -10.45
N THR A 18 -11.81 -2.54 -11.67
CA THR A 18 -10.51 -1.97 -12.06
C THR A 18 -10.04 -0.87 -11.10
N HIS A 19 -10.96 -0.04 -10.62
CA HIS A 19 -10.65 1.05 -9.70
C HIS A 19 -10.33 0.55 -8.29
N SER A 20 -11.07 -0.45 -7.78
CA SER A 20 -10.90 -0.99 -6.42
C SER A 20 -9.53 -1.65 -6.23
N PHE A 21 -9.06 -2.43 -7.20
CA PHE A 21 -7.72 -3.02 -7.11
C PHE A 21 -6.61 -2.04 -7.41
N ARG A 22 -6.81 -1.04 -8.29
CA ARG A 22 -5.79 0.01 -8.42
C ARG A 22 -5.58 0.73 -7.08
N ARG A 23 -6.66 0.94 -6.33
CA ARG A 23 -6.62 1.49 -4.97
C ARG A 23 -5.98 0.53 -3.98
N GLY A 24 -6.58 -0.64 -3.77
CA GLY A 24 -6.07 -1.63 -2.82
C GLY A 24 -4.65 -2.11 -3.13
N GLY A 25 -4.34 -2.30 -4.41
CA GLY A 25 -3.00 -2.65 -4.89
C GLY A 25 -1.98 -1.55 -4.64
N CYS A 26 -2.32 -0.28 -4.92
CA CYS A 26 -1.45 0.86 -4.59
C CYS A 26 -1.18 0.93 -3.08
N GLN A 27 -2.23 0.78 -2.25
CA GLN A 27 -2.12 0.77 -0.80
C GLN A 27 -1.25 -0.39 -0.31
N TRP A 28 -1.50 -1.62 -0.76
CA TRP A 28 -0.72 -2.81 -0.39
C TRP A 28 0.75 -2.72 -0.83
N LEU A 29 1.02 -2.23 -2.05
CA LEU A 29 2.39 -2.01 -2.53
C LEU A 29 3.13 -0.98 -1.66
N TYR A 30 2.42 0.04 -1.18
CA TYR A 30 2.99 1.06 -0.30
C TYR A 30 3.19 0.57 1.14
N THR A 31 2.20 -0.09 1.74
CA THR A 31 2.20 -0.46 3.17
C THR A 31 2.90 -1.79 3.44
N CYS A 32 2.59 -2.83 2.66
CA CYS A 32 3.10 -4.18 2.85
C CYS A 32 4.42 -4.38 2.09
N CYS A 33 4.48 -4.02 0.80
CA CYS A 33 5.71 -4.17 0.01
C CYS A 33 6.73 -3.04 0.21
N ARG A 34 6.31 -1.92 0.81
CA ARG A 34 7.16 -0.73 1.05
C ARG A 34 7.82 -0.21 -0.23
N TRP A 35 7.11 -0.28 -1.35
CA TRP A 35 7.58 0.32 -2.60
C TRP A 35 7.56 1.84 -2.48
N GLY A 36 8.59 2.50 -3.01
CA GLY A 36 8.64 3.95 -3.09
C GLY A 36 7.59 4.48 -4.08
N LEU A 37 7.10 5.70 -3.85
CA LEU A 37 6.06 6.33 -4.66
C LEU A 37 6.36 6.30 -6.16
N ARG A 38 7.62 6.51 -6.56
CA ARG A 38 8.03 6.48 -7.97
C ARG A 38 7.75 5.12 -8.64
N ARG A 39 8.13 4.03 -7.97
CA ARG A 39 7.91 2.66 -8.46
C ARG A 39 6.42 2.32 -8.52
N ILE A 40 5.63 2.85 -7.59
CA ILE A 40 4.17 2.68 -7.59
C ILE A 40 3.53 3.49 -8.73
N CYS A 41 4.00 4.71 -9.00
CA CYS A 41 3.59 5.49 -10.17
C CYS A 41 3.87 4.72 -11.47
N ASP A 42 5.06 4.12 -11.60
CA ASP A 42 5.40 3.31 -12.77
C ASP A 42 4.46 2.11 -12.94
N TRP A 43 4.16 1.37 -11.86
CA TRP A 43 3.20 0.27 -11.86
C TRP A 43 1.77 0.73 -12.19
N GLY A 44 1.38 1.88 -11.65
CA GLY A 44 0.06 2.49 -11.83
C GLY A 44 -0.08 3.26 -13.15
N GLY A 45 0.95 3.36 -13.98
CA GLY A 45 0.95 4.21 -15.18
C GLY A 45 0.59 5.67 -14.85
N TRP A 46 1.01 6.16 -13.69
CA TRP A 46 0.81 7.54 -13.22
C TRP A 46 2.07 8.36 -13.42
N SER A 47 1.91 9.67 -13.55
CA SER A 47 3.07 10.57 -13.62
C SER A 47 3.90 10.48 -12.34
N THR A 48 5.23 10.50 -12.50
CA THR A 48 6.18 10.63 -11.39
C THR A 48 6.43 12.10 -11.01
N GLU A 49 5.85 13.04 -11.75
CA GLU A 49 5.95 14.47 -11.44
C GLU A 49 5.10 14.83 -10.22
N PHE A 50 5.68 15.63 -9.33
CA PHE A 50 5.07 15.99 -8.04
C PHE A 50 3.78 16.81 -8.16
N SER A 51 3.58 17.52 -9.28
CA SER A 51 2.35 18.26 -9.59
C SER A 51 1.13 17.35 -9.76
N ASN A 52 1.33 16.05 -9.96
CA ASN A 52 0.26 15.09 -10.19
C ASN A 52 -0.11 14.34 -8.90
N LEU A 53 -1.15 14.80 -8.22
CA LEU A 53 -1.65 14.20 -6.97
C LEU A 53 -2.55 12.97 -7.19
N THR A 54 -2.56 12.36 -8.39
CA THR A 54 -3.39 11.18 -8.67
C THR A 54 -3.07 10.05 -7.71
N ILE A 55 -1.79 9.74 -7.48
CA ILE A 55 -1.38 8.67 -6.55
C ILE A 55 -1.90 8.91 -5.12
N VAL A 56 -1.93 10.16 -4.66
CA VAL A 56 -2.42 10.51 -3.31
C VAL A 56 -3.89 10.11 -3.15
N LYS A 57 -4.72 10.32 -4.18
CA LYS A 57 -6.13 9.91 -4.17
C LYS A 57 -6.32 8.40 -4.06
N TYR A 58 -5.32 7.61 -4.44
CA TYR A 58 -5.33 6.14 -4.34
C TYR A 58 -4.70 5.64 -3.05
N LEU A 59 -3.76 6.38 -2.45
CA LEU A 59 -3.12 6.03 -1.18
C LEU A 59 -3.95 6.39 0.05
N ILE A 60 -4.70 7.48 -0.02
CA ILE A 60 -5.48 8.01 1.11
C ILE A 60 -6.97 8.00 0.76
N SER A 61 -7.77 7.38 1.61
CA SER A 61 -9.23 7.34 1.57
C SER A 61 -9.78 7.79 2.91
N TYR A 62 -10.97 8.38 2.89
CA TYR A 62 -11.74 8.67 4.11
C TYR A 62 -12.06 7.40 4.91
N ALA A 63 -12.16 6.24 4.24
CA ALA A 63 -12.45 4.96 4.87
C ALA A 63 -11.20 4.22 5.37
N ASP A 64 -10.00 4.77 5.20
CA ASP A 64 -8.77 4.12 5.66
C ASP A 64 -8.63 4.28 7.18
N GLU A 65 -8.55 3.17 7.90
CA GLU A 65 -8.29 3.19 9.34
C GLU A 65 -6.78 3.29 9.62
N PRO A 66 -6.36 4.19 10.52
CA PRO A 66 -4.95 4.29 10.89
C PRO A 66 -4.50 3.01 11.59
N CYS A 67 -3.44 2.38 11.08
CA CYS A 67 -2.87 1.16 11.67
C CYS A 67 -2.14 1.42 13.01
N GLU A 68 -1.83 2.68 13.33
CA GLU A 68 -1.07 3.06 14.52
C GLU A 68 -1.68 4.30 15.19
N ARG A 69 -1.64 4.34 16.52
CA ARG A 69 -2.05 5.53 17.29
C ARG A 69 -1.03 6.65 17.08
N ARG A 70 -1.52 7.89 17.00
CA ARG A 70 -0.68 9.08 16.77
C ARG A 70 0.44 9.24 17.81
N GLU A 71 0.15 8.96 19.08
CA GLU A 71 1.12 9.03 20.18
C GLU A 71 2.31 8.09 20.01
N ASP A 72 2.16 7.03 19.22
CA ASP A 72 3.18 6.00 19.05
C ASP A 72 4.16 6.30 17.88
N TYR A 73 3.92 7.34 17.07
CA TYR A 73 4.73 7.66 15.88
C TYR A 73 6.19 7.98 16.21
N MET A 74 6.45 8.62 17.34
CA MET A 74 7.78 9.06 17.78
C MET A 74 8.09 8.64 19.21
N ASN A 75 7.37 7.66 19.75
CA ASN A 75 7.58 7.18 21.12
C ASN A 75 8.86 6.32 21.18
N PRO A 76 9.98 6.81 21.77
CA PRO A 76 11.24 6.07 21.82
C PRO A 76 11.18 4.88 22.76
N ASN A 77 10.21 4.85 23.67
CA ASN A 77 9.99 3.78 24.64
C ASN A 77 9.06 2.69 24.09
N ARG A 78 8.62 2.80 22.84
CA ARG A 78 7.74 1.81 22.23
C ARG A 78 8.49 0.48 22.06
N PRO A 79 7.93 -0.65 22.55
CA PRO A 79 8.60 -1.93 22.39
C PRO A 79 8.74 -2.28 20.90
N PRO A 80 9.89 -2.85 20.49
CA PRO A 80 10.12 -3.24 19.11
C PRO A 80 9.11 -4.29 18.65
N THR A 81 8.75 -4.22 17.36
CA THR A 81 7.82 -5.18 16.76
C THR A 81 8.48 -6.51 16.44
N ILE A 82 7.64 -7.54 16.41
CA ILE A 82 7.98 -8.83 15.81
C ILE A 82 8.29 -8.59 14.33
N LYS A 83 9.26 -9.31 13.79
CA LYS A 83 9.60 -9.25 12.36
C LYS A 83 8.36 -9.65 11.55
N CYS A 84 7.88 -8.74 10.70
CA CYS A 84 6.75 -9.02 9.82
C CYS A 84 7.12 -10.15 8.86
N LEU A 85 6.33 -11.22 8.82
CA LEU A 85 6.57 -12.35 7.93
C LEU A 85 6.35 -11.99 6.45
N SER A 86 5.54 -10.97 6.17
CA SER A 86 5.24 -10.55 4.80
C SER A 86 6.33 -9.67 4.20
N CYS A 87 7.01 -8.82 4.98
CA CYS A 87 8.02 -7.88 4.47
C CYS A 87 9.43 -8.07 5.03
N GLY A 88 9.61 -8.94 6.03
CA GLY A 88 10.90 -9.26 6.63
C GLY A 88 11.53 -8.15 7.48
N ARG A 89 10.81 -7.05 7.75
CA ARG A 89 11.26 -5.94 8.59
C ARG A 89 10.51 -5.94 9.92
N THR A 90 11.09 -5.36 10.96
CA THR A 90 10.37 -5.00 12.19
C THR A 90 9.45 -3.81 11.85
N CYS A 91 8.18 -4.09 11.62
CA CYS A 91 7.14 -3.07 11.41
C CYS A 91 5.84 -3.49 12.08
N HIS A 92 4.99 -2.53 12.42
CA HIS A 92 3.61 -2.76 12.85
C HIS A 92 2.67 -2.98 11.65
N CYS A 93 3.18 -3.54 10.54
CA CYS A 93 2.35 -3.90 9.41
C CYS A 93 1.39 -5.03 9.85
N ILE A 94 0.10 -4.88 9.58
CA ILE A 94 -0.89 -5.97 9.71
C ILE A 94 -0.66 -6.97 8.58
#